data_AF-A0A7C8ZTB5-F1
#
_entry.id   AF-A0A7C8ZTB5-F1
#
_cell.length_a   1.000
_cell.length_b   1.000
_cell.length_c   1.000
_cell.angle_alpha   90.00
_cell.angle_beta   90.00
_cell.angle_gamma   90.00
#
_symmetry.space_group_name_H-M   'P 1'
#
loop_
_entity.id
_entity.type
_entity.pdbx_description
1 polymer ?
#
loop_
_entity_poly.entity_id
_entity_poly.type
_entity_poly.pdbx_seq_one_letter_code
_entity_poly.pdbx_strand_id
1 'polypeptide(L)'
;KVYAFLAPKIIGGKGAPTPVGELGMVEMTQALNLHDVSFEQIGPDMLISGFLQPIPDLRPAIPSVSETTKIDPALNPYESAIISFYKPWDPYGSFSNFSPHPIQMLDENGNYVTWSTVEHYYQAHKFYGVQDPAAR
;
A
#
# COMPACT_ATOMS: atom_id res chain seq x y z
N LYS A 1 6.69 -8.13 3.03
CA LYS A 1 6.12 -9.42 3.51
C LYS A 1 7.24 -10.45 3.51
N VAL A 2 7.35 -11.25 4.57
CA VAL A 2 8.39 -12.26 4.79
C VAL A 2 7.74 -13.63 4.74
N TYR A 3 8.45 -14.60 4.18
CA TYR A 3 8.06 -16.01 4.13
C TYR A 3 9.26 -16.86 4.59
N ALA A 4 9.04 -17.78 5.52
CA ALA A 4 10.04 -18.71 6.01
C ALA A 4 9.50 -20.13 5.93
N PHE A 5 10.18 -20.99 5.15
CA PHE A 5 9.85 -22.39 5.03
C PHE A 5 10.75 -23.22 5.94
N LEU A 6 10.14 -24.06 6.77
CA LEU A 6 10.79 -24.97 7.69
C LEU A 6 10.51 -26.40 7.26
N ALA A 7 11.53 -27.07 6.72
CA ALA A 7 11.47 -28.49 6.41
C ALA A 7 11.84 -29.33 7.64
N PRO A 8 11.33 -30.57 7.77
CA PRO A 8 11.67 -31.49 8.86
C PRO A 8 13.04 -32.13 8.62
N LYS A 9 14.08 -31.30 8.50
CA LYS A 9 15.47 -31.69 8.23
C LYS A 9 16.43 -30.84 9.06
N ILE A 10 17.49 -31.47 9.54
CA ILE A 10 18.52 -30.83 10.35
C ILE A 10 19.85 -30.93 9.60
N ILE A 11 20.41 -29.78 9.24
CA ILE A 11 21.75 -29.63 8.66
C ILE A 11 22.48 -28.50 9.38
N GLY A 12 23.81 -28.59 9.51
CA GLY A 12 24.60 -27.58 10.24
C GLY A 12 26.10 -27.73 10.01
N GLY A 13 26.85 -26.74 10.50
CA GLY A 13 28.30 -26.64 10.34
C GLY A 13 28.74 -25.19 10.18
N LYS A 14 30.00 -24.87 10.46
CA LYS A 14 30.52 -23.50 10.42
C LYS A 14 30.38 -22.82 9.04
N GLY A 15 30.31 -23.62 7.97
CA GLY A 15 30.08 -23.13 6.60
C GLY A 15 28.71 -23.49 6.03
N ALA A 16 27.78 -23.99 6.84
CA ALA A 16 26.43 -24.27 6.37
C ALA A 16 25.68 -22.94 6.11
N PRO A 17 24.90 -22.84 5.02
CA PRO A 17 24.13 -21.64 4.72
C PRO A 17 23.08 -21.38 5.81
N THR A 18 22.92 -20.12 6.21
CA THR A 18 21.92 -19.69 7.20
C THR A 18 20.68 -19.11 6.50
N PRO A 19 19.48 -19.22 7.10
CA PRO A 19 18.26 -18.63 6.53
C PRO A 19 18.31 -17.11 6.37
N VAL A 20 19.09 -16.43 7.21
CA VAL A 20 19.32 -14.99 7.19
C VAL A 20 20.83 -14.74 7.31
N GLY A 21 21.38 -13.85 6.47
CA GLY A 21 22.78 -13.46 6.52
C GLY A 21 23.11 -12.50 7.66
N GLU A 22 24.26 -11.83 7.58
CA GLU A 22 24.70 -10.87 8.58
C GLU A 22 23.87 -9.58 8.53
N LEU A 23 23.08 -9.32 9.57
CA LEU A 23 22.30 -8.09 9.72
C LEU A 23 22.96 -7.05 10.66
N GLY A 24 24.11 -7.38 11.26
CA GLY A 24 24.74 -6.56 12.30
C GLY A 24 23.97 -6.50 13.62
N MET A 25 22.96 -7.36 13.79
CA MET A 25 22.14 -7.48 15.01
C MET A 25 22.66 -8.67 15.82
N VAL A 26 23.04 -8.43 17.07
CA VAL A 26 23.62 -9.47 17.96
C VAL A 26 22.70 -9.73 19.15
N GLU A 27 21.93 -8.73 19.58
CA GLU A 27 21.00 -8.84 20.70
C GLU A 27 19.57 -9.11 20.23
N MET A 28 18.81 -9.92 20.97
CA MET A 28 17.41 -10.21 20.65
C MET A 28 16.49 -8.98 20.70
N THR A 29 16.87 -7.95 21.46
CA THR A 29 16.20 -6.63 21.50
C THR A 29 16.28 -5.89 20.18
N GLN A 30 17.27 -6.21 19.34
CA GLN A 30 17.45 -5.66 17.99
C GLN A 30 16.72 -6.47 16.93
N ALA A 31 16.14 -7.63 17.29
CA ALA A 31 15.47 -8.50 16.35
C ALA A 31 14.25 -7.81 15.72
N LEU A 32 14.11 -7.98 14.41
CA LEU A 32 12.98 -7.44 13.67
C LEU A 32 11.72 -8.29 13.92
N ASN A 33 10.67 -7.66 14.44
CA ASN A 33 9.41 -8.35 14.72
C ASN A 33 8.54 -8.46 13.47
N LEU A 34 8.04 -9.68 13.21
CA LEU A 34 6.99 -9.90 12.23
C LEU A 34 5.61 -9.69 12.86
N HIS A 35 4.72 -9.05 12.10
CA HIS A 35 3.32 -8.82 12.46
C HIS A 35 2.42 -9.53 11.46
N ASP A 36 1.16 -9.74 11.84
CA ASP A 36 0.18 -10.50 11.06
C ASP A 36 0.77 -11.86 10.65
N VAL A 37 1.27 -12.59 11.65
CA VAL A 37 2.01 -13.84 11.45
C VAL A 37 1.02 -14.98 11.24
N SER A 38 1.18 -15.70 10.12
CA SER A 38 0.40 -16.90 9.80
C SER A 38 1.31 -18.13 9.79
N PHE A 39 0.75 -19.27 10.21
CA PHE A 39 1.40 -20.57 10.18
C PHE A 39 0.57 -21.52 9.33
N GLU A 40 1.19 -22.14 8.32
CA GLU A 40 0.53 -23.05 7.39
C GLU A 40 1.39 -24.28 7.16
N GLN A 41 0.79 -25.47 7.17
CA GLN A 41 1.49 -26.71 6.81
C GLN A 41 1.33 -26.95 5.30
N ILE A 42 2.47 -27.08 4.59
CA ILE A 42 2.51 -27.35 3.15
C ILE A 42 3.24 -28.68 2.95
N GLY A 43 2.46 -29.77 2.89
CA GLY A 43 3.01 -31.12 2.85
C GLY A 43 3.80 -31.43 4.13
N PRO A 44 5.08 -31.86 4.04
CA PRO A 44 5.92 -32.11 5.21
C PRO A 44 6.52 -30.84 5.83
N ASP A 45 6.43 -29.69 5.15
CA ASP A 45 7.08 -28.44 5.55
C ASP A 45 6.08 -27.48 6.23
N MET A 46 6.60 -26.52 7.00
CA MET A 46 5.83 -25.47 7.64
C MET A 46 6.21 -24.10 7.08
N LEU A 47 5.21 -23.35 6.60
CA LEU A 47 5.36 -21.96 6.19
C LEU A 47 4.99 -21.04 7.35
N ILE A 48 5.88 -20.10 7.64
CA ILE A 48 5.61 -18.93 8.48
C ILE A 48 5.60 -17.71 7.56
N SER A 49 4.55 -16.91 7.58
CA SER A 49 4.49 -15.66 6.81
C SER A 49 4.11 -14.48 7.71
N GLY A 50 4.52 -13.26 7.33
CA GLY A 50 4.17 -12.04 8.07
C GLY A 50 4.75 -10.77 7.45
N PHE A 51 4.60 -9.64 8.13
CA PHE A 51 5.10 -8.34 7.67
C PHE A 51 6.07 -7.73 8.69
N LEU A 52 7.18 -7.17 8.20
CA LEU A 52 8.03 -6.31 9.01
C LEU A 52 7.28 -4.98 9.22
N GLN A 53 7.16 -4.54 10.47
CA GLN A 53 6.47 -3.29 10.85
C GLN A 53 7.46 -2.21 11.31
N PRO A 54 7.01 -0.93 11.41
CA PRO A 54 5.62 -0.49 11.27
C PRO A 54 5.24 -0.38 9.80
N ILE A 55 4.09 -0.92 9.44
CA ILE A 55 3.36 -0.37 8.30
C ILE A 55 3.14 1.09 8.73
N PRO A 56 3.64 2.10 7.99
CA PRO A 56 3.37 3.48 8.33
C PRO A 56 1.87 3.61 8.54
N ASP A 57 1.42 4.37 9.54
CA ASP A 57 0.00 4.67 9.63
C ASP A 57 -0.37 5.42 8.33
N LEU A 58 -0.95 4.69 7.38
CA LEU A 58 -1.37 5.22 6.08
C LEU A 58 -2.61 6.09 6.23
N ARG A 59 -3.12 6.26 7.45
CA ARG A 59 -4.09 7.31 7.74
C ARG A 59 -3.42 8.64 7.38
N PRO A 60 -4.04 9.46 6.53
CA PRO A 60 -3.53 10.80 6.28
C PRO A 60 -3.40 11.51 7.64
N ALA A 61 -2.22 12.08 7.92
CA ALA A 61 -2.04 12.94 9.07
C ALA A 61 -2.99 14.13 8.90
N ILE A 62 -4.04 14.18 9.70
CA ILE A 62 -5.00 15.29 9.65
C ILE A 62 -4.25 16.52 10.19
N PRO A 63 -4.02 17.55 9.37
CA PRO A 63 -3.34 18.75 9.83
C PRO A 63 -4.15 19.40 10.95
N SER A 64 -3.45 19.93 11.94
CA SER A 64 -4.10 20.63 13.05
C SER A 64 -4.80 21.90 12.55
N VAL A 65 -5.79 22.37 13.30
CA VAL A 65 -6.54 23.61 12.98
C VAL A 65 -5.62 24.82 12.77
N SER A 66 -4.52 24.88 13.51
CA SER A 66 -3.49 25.93 13.40
C SER A 66 -2.59 25.79 12.17
N GLU A 67 -2.53 24.60 11.57
CA GLU A 67 -1.84 24.35 10.29
C GLU A 67 -2.75 24.60 9.10
N THR A 68 -4.04 24.24 9.19
CA THR A 68 -5.01 24.51 8.12
C THR A 68 -5.23 26.02 7.93
N THR A 69 -5.32 26.79 9.01
CA THR A 69 -5.43 28.27 8.97
C THR A 69 -4.20 28.98 8.41
N LYS A 70 -3.02 28.35 8.41
CA LYS A 70 -1.83 28.89 7.73
C LYS A 70 -1.88 28.70 6.21
N ILE A 71 -2.59 27.67 5.74
CA ILE A 71 -2.75 27.37 4.31
C ILE A 71 -3.83 28.27 3.71
N ASP A 72 -4.92 28.49 4.44
CA ASP A 72 -5.98 29.43 4.06
C ASP A 72 -6.46 30.23 5.29
N PRO A 73 -6.08 31.52 5.39
CA PRO A 73 -6.44 32.39 6.51
C PRO A 73 -7.93 32.70 6.62
N ALA A 74 -8.74 32.41 5.58
CA ALA A 74 -10.18 32.62 5.59
C ALA A 74 -10.95 31.43 6.21
N LEU A 75 -10.27 30.34 6.56
CA LEU A 75 -10.89 29.16 7.15
C LEU A 75 -11.37 29.44 8.58
N ASN A 76 -12.67 29.31 8.80
CA ASN A 76 -13.27 29.34 10.13
C ASN A 76 -13.13 27.97 10.82
N PRO A 77 -12.37 27.84 11.93
CA PRO A 77 -12.17 26.58 12.64
C PRO A 77 -13.44 25.92 13.16
N TYR A 78 -14.47 26.73 13.45
CA TYR A 78 -15.74 26.29 14.02
C TYR A 78 -16.78 25.90 12.96
N GLU A 79 -16.44 26.08 11.68
CA GLU A 79 -17.26 25.76 10.52
C GLU A 79 -16.62 24.65 9.65
N SER A 80 -15.34 24.36 9.89
CA SER A 80 -14.57 23.35 9.18
C SER A 80 -14.94 21.94 9.66
N ALA A 81 -16.02 21.38 9.12
CA ALA A 81 -16.31 19.97 9.29
C ALA A 81 -15.22 19.15 8.58
N ILE A 82 -14.38 18.44 9.34
CA ILE A 82 -13.47 17.45 8.76
C ILE A 82 -14.34 16.36 8.15
N ILE A 83 -14.33 16.28 6.82
CA ILE A 83 -15.09 15.29 6.07
C ILE A 83 -14.23 14.04 5.93
N SER A 84 -14.67 12.94 6.55
CA SER A 84 -14.01 11.64 6.45
C SER A 84 -14.75 10.74 5.46
N PHE A 85 -14.02 10.16 4.51
CA PHE A 85 -14.51 9.13 3.58
C PHE A 85 -13.39 8.15 3.27
N TYR A 86 -13.74 6.91 2.99
CA TYR A 86 -12.79 5.86 2.62
C TYR A 86 -13.28 5.05 1.41
N LYS A 87 -14.59 4.84 1.28
CA LYS A 87 -15.20 4.05 0.22
C LYS A 87 -16.02 4.92 -0.75
N PRO A 88 -16.14 4.52 -2.03
CA PRO A 88 -16.93 5.26 -3.02
C PRO A 88 -18.41 5.43 -2.67
N TRP A 89 -18.96 4.55 -1.83
CA TRP A 89 -20.34 4.58 -1.38
C TRP A 89 -20.54 5.31 -0.04
N ASP A 90 -19.47 5.87 0.54
CA ASP A 90 -19.60 6.72 1.72
C ASP A 90 -20.31 8.05 1.35
N PRO A 91 -20.86 8.80 2.32
CA PRO A 91 -21.56 10.07 2.05
C PRO A 91 -20.76 11.09 1.23
N TYR A 92 -19.43 11.04 1.29
CA TYR A 92 -18.51 11.88 0.53
C TYR A 92 -17.58 11.05 -0.38
N GLY A 93 -17.98 9.82 -0.68
CA GLY A 93 -17.24 8.88 -1.54
C GLY A 93 -17.10 9.35 -2.99
N SER A 94 -17.86 10.36 -3.42
CA SER A 94 -17.69 11.04 -4.71
C SER A 94 -16.31 11.69 -4.87
N PHE A 95 -15.63 12.03 -3.78
CA PHE A 95 -14.25 12.52 -3.81
C PHE A 95 -13.22 11.40 -4.00
N SER A 96 -13.63 10.12 -3.97
CA SER A 96 -12.75 9.00 -4.29
C SER A 96 -12.46 8.92 -5.79
N ASN A 97 -11.22 8.60 -6.14
CA ASN A 97 -10.79 8.23 -7.49
C ASN A 97 -11.48 6.97 -8.04
N PHE A 98 -12.11 6.17 -7.16
CA PHE A 98 -12.92 5.00 -7.51
C PHE A 98 -14.42 5.32 -7.61
N SER A 99 -14.82 6.58 -7.42
CA SER A 99 -16.22 6.95 -7.58
C SER A 99 -16.68 6.75 -9.03
N PRO A 100 -17.92 6.28 -9.27
CA PRO A 100 -18.45 6.00 -10.60
C PRO A 100 -18.87 7.30 -11.32
N HIS A 101 -17.98 8.30 -11.33
CA HIS A 101 -18.15 9.56 -12.04
C HIS A 101 -17.23 9.54 -13.27
N PRO A 102 -17.81 9.42 -14.47
CA PRO A 102 -17.01 9.37 -15.68
C PRO A 102 -16.25 10.68 -15.92
N ILE A 103 -15.02 10.56 -16.41
CA ILE A 103 -14.20 11.70 -16.83
C ILE A 103 -13.91 11.64 -18.32
N GLN A 104 -13.71 12.79 -18.95
CA GLN A 104 -13.32 12.89 -20.36
C GLN A 104 -11.88 13.38 -20.46
N MET A 105 -11.04 12.60 -21.12
CA MET A 105 -9.62 12.90 -21.33
C MET A 105 -9.29 12.80 -22.81
N LEU A 106 -8.32 13.58 -23.29
CA LEU A 106 -7.85 13.52 -24.67
C LEU A 106 -6.96 12.28 -24.85
N ASP A 107 -7.12 11.57 -25.95
CA ASP A 107 -6.19 10.53 -26.39
C ASP A 107 -4.98 11.12 -27.14
N GLU A 108 -4.04 10.26 -27.55
CA GLU A 108 -2.86 10.64 -28.33
C GLU A 108 -3.20 11.32 -29.67
N ASN A 109 -4.41 11.06 -30.20
CA ASN A 109 -4.91 11.60 -31.45
C ASN A 109 -5.71 12.90 -31.26
N GLY A 110 -5.85 13.38 -30.01
CA GLY A 110 -6.62 14.58 -29.67
C GLY A 110 -8.13 14.38 -29.62
N ASN A 111 -8.63 13.14 -29.58
CA ASN A 111 -10.05 12.82 -29.42
C ASN A 111 -10.42 12.65 -27.95
N TYR A 112 -11.63 13.05 -27.58
CA TYR A 112 -12.15 12.83 -26.23
C TYR A 112 -12.54 11.36 -26.02
N VAL A 113 -11.91 10.72 -25.03
CA VAL A 113 -12.23 9.39 -24.54
C VAL A 113 -12.85 9.51 -23.15
N THR A 114 -13.99 8.85 -22.97
CA THR A 114 -14.68 8.78 -21.68
C THR A 114 -14.17 7.60 -20.87
N TRP A 115 -13.71 7.86 -19.65
CA TRP A 115 -13.25 6.86 -18.69
C TRP A 115 -14.26 6.73 -17.55
N SER A 116 -14.61 5.50 -17.17
CA SER A 116 -15.64 5.24 -16.15
C SER A 116 -15.30 5.79 -14.76
N THR A 117 -14.01 5.84 -14.41
CA THR A 117 -13.51 6.50 -13.20
C THR A 117 -12.11 7.08 -13.45
N VAL A 118 -11.66 7.97 -12.56
CA VAL A 118 -10.30 8.52 -12.56
C VAL A 118 -9.24 7.42 -12.47
N GLU A 119 -9.47 6.38 -11.66
CA GLU A 119 -8.55 5.24 -11.54
C GLU A 119 -8.37 4.47 -12.86
N HIS A 120 -9.44 4.29 -13.66
CA HIS A 120 -9.32 3.59 -14.96
C HIS A 120 -8.36 4.33 -15.89
N TYR A 121 -8.44 5.66 -15.94
CA TYR A 121 -7.51 6.49 -16.69
C TYR A 121 -6.06 6.29 -16.18
N TYR A 122 -5.82 6.38 -14.87
CA TYR A 122 -4.48 6.22 -14.32
C TYR A 122 -3.89 4.83 -14.57
N GLN A 123 -4.67 3.77 -14.40
CA GLN A 123 -4.20 2.40 -14.61
C GLN A 123 -3.82 2.14 -16.08
N ALA A 124 -4.61 2.63 -17.04
CA ALA A 124 -4.27 2.55 -18.45
C ALA A 124 -2.96 3.30 -18.77
N HIS A 125 -2.75 4.46 -18.15
CA HIS A 125 -1.55 5.28 -18.38
C HIS A 125 -0.30 4.78 -17.66
N LYS A 126 -0.39 3.83 -16.73
CA LYS A 126 0.80 3.16 -16.15
C LYS A 126 1.58 2.35 -17.18
N PHE A 127 0.92 1.91 -18.24
CA PHE A 127 1.54 1.15 -19.32
C PHE A 127 1.92 2.04 -20.52
N TYR A 128 1.72 3.35 -20.41
CA TYR A 128 2.07 4.30 -21.45
C TYR A 128 3.59 4.26 -21.71
N GLY A 129 3.99 3.87 -22.92
CA GLY A 129 5.40 3.72 -23.31
C GLY A 129 6.06 2.39 -22.93
N VAL A 130 5.33 1.43 -22.35
CA VAL A 130 5.85 0.09 -22.02
C VAL A 130 5.30 -0.92 -23.02
N GLN A 131 6.18 -1.65 -23.72
CA GLN A 131 5.76 -2.83 -24.50
C GLN A 131 5.49 -4.01 -23.56
N ASP A 132 4.31 -4.00 -22.92
CA ASP A 132 3.82 -5.10 -22.09
C ASP A 132 2.55 -5.69 -22.71
N PRO A 133 2.46 -7.02 -22.93
CA PRO A 133 1.23 -7.67 -23.41
C PRO A 133 0.00 -7.52 -22.48
N ALA A 134 0.16 -7.06 -21.23
CA ALA A 134 -0.93 -6.73 -20.31
C ALA A 134 -1.48 -5.30 -20.49
N ALA A 135 -0.90 -4.49 -21.39
CA ALA A 135 -1.25 -3.08 -21.62
C ALA A 135 -2.46 -2.87 -22.56
N ARG A 136 -3.36 -3.84 -22.72
CA ARG A 136 -4.52 -3.79 -23.64
C ARG A 136 -5.83 -4.07 -22.94
#